data_AF-A0A526RV19-F1
#
_entry.id   AF-A0A526RV19-F1
#
_cell.length_a   1.000
_cell.length_b   1.000
_cell.length_c   1.000
_cell.angle_alpha   90.00
_cell.angle_beta   90.00
_cell.angle_gamma   90.00
#
_symmetry.space_group_name_H-M   'P 1'
#
loop_
_entity.id
_entity.type
_entity.pdbx_description
1 polymer ?
#
loop_
_entity_poly.entity_id
_entity_poly.type
_entity_poly.pdbx_seq_one_letter_code
_entity_poly.pdbx_strand_id
1 'polypeptide(L)'
;WVYSTERRPRRPTEDERRDGLTRTSYTGDDVFLAVSRPIASPANRPLRRLDIMALCTNRDLPILDDNPTLTLETGDPVEAVRLIGALRPPQPAIPAALPAGAEGESRADNLAWRLVAQLGLNFLSLAKEGRGVDPLHALLDLYADRGDPGLARNVHSIVRIDSRPVIERLQIDGPMCFGRGTEVTLHVDQSVLAGQSTLLLSALLARLFARHAGINGFVRTRTRLLQKQEDVPWPMTPGNRYLI
;
A
#
# COMPACT_ATOMS: atom_id res chain seq x y z
N TRP A 1 23.06 12.85 22.10
CA TRP A 1 22.80 13.24 20.70
C TRP A 1 21.47 12.66 20.30
N VAL A 2 20.66 13.43 19.59
CA VAL A 2 19.46 12.94 18.90
C VAL A 2 19.78 12.99 17.42
N TYR A 3 19.26 12.05 16.64
CA TYR A 3 19.41 12.10 15.19
C TYR A 3 18.05 12.07 14.52
N SER A 4 17.99 12.65 13.34
CA SER A 4 16.89 12.46 12.40
C SER A 4 17.46 12.08 11.05
N THR A 5 16.69 11.29 10.31
CA THR A 5 17.01 10.90 8.94
C THR A 5 15.96 11.43 8.00
N GLU A 6 16.37 11.96 6.87
CA GLU A 6 15.48 12.41 5.82
C GLU A 6 15.89 11.73 4.52
N ARG A 7 14.93 11.09 3.85
CA ARG A 7 15.14 10.49 2.53
C ARG A 7 14.51 11.39 1.48
N ARG A 8 15.27 11.75 0.44
CA ARG A 8 14.82 12.59 -0.67
C ARG A 8 15.11 11.91 -2.01
N PRO A 9 14.29 12.12 -3.05
CA PRO A 9 14.62 11.66 -4.39
C PRO A 9 15.99 12.18 -4.81
N ARG A 10 16.83 11.30 -5.34
CA ARG A 10 18.16 11.64 -5.83
C ARG A 10 18.04 12.64 -6.98
N ARG A 11 18.90 13.65 -6.97
CA ARG A 11 19.06 14.55 -8.12
C ARG A 11 19.96 13.89 -9.16
N PRO A 12 19.57 13.91 -10.45
CA PRO A 12 20.42 13.38 -11.52
C PRO A 12 21.77 14.10 -11.54
N THR A 13 22.84 13.35 -11.78
CA THR A 13 24.20 13.88 -11.94
C THR A 13 24.30 14.71 -13.22
N GLU A 14 25.27 15.63 -13.32
CA GLU A 14 25.45 16.47 -14.52
C GLU A 14 25.63 15.65 -15.80
N ASP A 15 26.36 14.53 -15.74
CA ASP A 15 26.55 13.63 -16.88
C ASP A 15 25.23 12.96 -17.29
N GLU A 16 24.43 12.48 -16.32
CA GLU A 16 23.10 11.91 -16.59
C GLU A 16 22.15 12.94 -17.24
N ARG A 17 22.26 14.23 -16.86
CA ARG A 17 21.48 15.32 -17.44
C ARG A 17 21.97 15.70 -18.84
N ARG A 18 23.29 15.67 -19.06
CA ARG A 18 23.92 15.97 -20.35
C ARG A 18 23.57 14.92 -21.40
N ASP A 19 23.62 13.65 -21.01
CA ASP A 19 23.38 12.53 -21.90
C ASP A 19 21.87 12.21 -22.04
N GLY A 20 21.02 12.82 -21.20
CA GLY A 20 19.56 12.62 -21.21
C GLY A 20 19.13 11.18 -20.88
N LEU A 21 20.05 10.35 -20.40
CA LEU A 21 19.90 8.90 -20.26
C LEU A 21 19.80 8.53 -18.78
N THR A 22 18.59 8.63 -18.22
CA THR A 22 18.26 7.78 -17.06
C THR A 22 17.94 6.39 -17.60
N ARG A 23 18.82 5.41 -17.33
CA ARG A 23 18.69 4.03 -17.84
C ARG A 23 17.39 3.36 -17.39
N THR A 24 16.75 3.86 -16.34
CA THR A 24 15.51 3.33 -15.74
C THR A 24 14.65 4.44 -15.13
N SER A 25 13.41 4.13 -14.75
CA SER A 25 12.44 5.09 -14.20
C SER A 25 12.71 5.48 -12.75
N TYR A 26 13.42 4.66 -11.96
CA TYR A 26 13.78 4.98 -10.58
C TYR A 26 15.23 5.49 -10.48
N THR A 27 15.38 6.80 -10.25
CA THR A 27 16.70 7.46 -10.12
C THR A 27 17.42 7.14 -8.81
N GLY A 28 16.70 6.60 -7.82
CA GLY A 28 17.19 6.36 -6.47
C GLY A 28 16.80 7.45 -5.46
N ASP A 29 17.08 7.18 -4.19
CA ASP A 29 16.91 8.14 -3.10
C ASP A 29 18.24 8.40 -2.39
N ASP A 30 18.44 9.65 -1.97
CA ASP A 30 19.54 10.07 -1.10
C ASP A 30 19.04 10.15 0.36
N VAL A 31 19.84 9.68 1.31
CA VAL A 31 19.52 9.72 2.74
C VAL A 31 20.43 10.71 3.44
N PHE A 32 19.83 11.70 4.08
CA PHE A 32 20.49 12.72 4.89
C PHE A 32 20.35 12.36 6.37
N LEU A 33 21.44 12.45 7.12
CA LEU A 33 21.48 12.24 8.57
C LEU A 33 21.79 13.57 9.25
N ALA A 34 20.89 14.06 10.10
CA ALA A 34 21.11 15.22 10.94
C ALA A 34 21.33 14.76 12.38
N VAL A 35 22.44 15.18 12.98
CA VAL A 35 22.77 14.87 14.38
C VAL A 35 22.69 16.16 15.19
N SER A 36 21.80 16.19 16.17
CA SER A 36 21.52 17.35 17.00
C SER A 36 21.72 17.03 18.49
N ARG A 37 21.74 18.08 19.31
CA ARG A 37 21.85 17.98 20.77
C ARG A 37 20.75 18.81 21.43
N PRO A 38 20.13 18.30 22.52
CA PRO A 38 19.26 19.13 23.34
C PRO A 38 20.03 20.31 23.92
N ILE A 39 19.40 21.48 23.98
CA ILE A 39 19.99 22.72 24.51
C ILE A 39 20.48 22.54 25.96
N ALA A 40 19.77 21.75 26.77
CA ALA A 40 20.06 21.54 28.19
C ALA A 40 21.18 20.52 28.48
N SER A 41 21.86 19.99 27.45
CA SER A 41 22.89 18.95 27.65
C SER A 41 24.26 19.59 27.95
N PRO A 42 24.91 19.28 29.10
CA PRO A 42 26.21 19.86 29.46
C PRO A 42 27.28 19.48 28.43
N ALA A 43 27.93 20.51 27.88
CA ALA A 43 28.89 20.38 26.80
C ALA A 43 30.20 19.77 27.31
N ASN A 44 30.52 18.53 26.93
CA ASN A 44 31.90 18.06 27.12
C ASN A 44 32.43 17.01 26.13
N ARG A 45 31.67 16.61 25.09
CA ARG A 45 32.18 15.66 24.09
C ARG A 45 31.77 16.05 22.67
N PRO A 46 32.73 16.45 21.79
CA PRO A 46 32.44 16.61 20.37
C PRO A 46 32.12 15.25 19.73
N LEU A 47 31.25 15.25 18.72
CA LEU A 47 30.95 14.06 17.92
C LEU A 47 32.21 13.69 17.11
N ARG A 48 32.79 12.50 17.36
CA ARG A 48 34.04 12.06 16.69
C ARG A 48 33.84 10.99 15.63
N ARG A 49 32.87 10.11 15.80
CA ARG A 49 32.60 8.98 14.92
C ARG A 49 31.11 8.67 14.92
N LEU A 50 30.60 8.32 13.75
CA LEU A 50 29.29 7.70 13.55
C LEU A 50 29.53 6.31 12.98
N ASP A 51 28.86 5.32 13.55
CA ASP A 51 28.80 3.97 13.00
C ASP A 51 27.39 3.77 12.44
N ILE A 52 27.29 3.40 11.17
CA ILE A 52 26.02 3.38 10.44
C ILE A 52 25.81 1.98 9.89
N MET A 53 24.75 1.34 10.36
CA MET A 53 24.24 0.10 9.79
C MET A 53 23.02 0.42 8.94
N ALA A 54 23.07 0.11 7.65
CA ALA A 54 22.01 0.39 6.70
C ALA A 54 21.66 -0.84 5.88
N LEU A 55 20.37 -1.03 5.62
CA LEU A 55 19.87 -1.99 4.64
C LEU A 55 19.82 -1.29 3.28
N CYS A 56 20.57 -1.81 2.31
CA CYS A 56 20.70 -1.23 0.98
C CYS A 56 20.09 -2.16 -0.07
N THR A 57 19.61 -1.58 -1.18
CA THR A 57 19.10 -2.32 -2.34
C THR A 57 19.78 -1.81 -3.60
N ASN A 58 19.81 -2.62 -4.66
CA ASN A 58 20.50 -2.31 -5.91
C ASN A 58 19.60 -1.58 -6.94
N ARG A 59 18.60 -0.80 -6.49
CA ARG A 59 17.66 -0.05 -7.36
C ARG A 59 17.13 -0.95 -8.49
N ASP A 60 17.22 -0.48 -9.74
CA ASP A 60 16.79 -1.19 -10.94
C ASP A 60 17.89 -2.07 -11.57
N LEU A 61 18.99 -2.34 -10.86
CA LEU A 61 20.02 -3.27 -11.34
C LEU A 61 19.43 -4.62 -11.80
N PRO A 62 18.45 -5.24 -11.10
CA PRO A 62 17.87 -6.49 -11.56
C PRO A 62 17.17 -6.41 -12.93
N ILE A 63 16.80 -5.22 -13.40
CA ILE A 63 16.19 -4.99 -14.73
C ILE A 63 17.28 -4.78 -15.79
N LEU A 64 18.43 -4.26 -15.37
CA LEU A 64 19.55 -3.93 -16.26
C LEU A 64 20.54 -5.08 -16.43
N ASP A 65 20.49 -6.08 -15.54
CA ASP A 65 21.36 -7.25 -15.57
C ASP A 65 20.57 -8.49 -16.03
N ASP A 66 20.84 -8.91 -17.27
CA ASP A 66 20.22 -10.08 -17.88
C ASP A 66 20.80 -11.41 -17.35
N ASN A 67 21.96 -11.40 -16.69
CA ASN A 67 22.63 -12.62 -16.23
C ASN A 67 23.25 -12.49 -14.83
N PRO A 68 22.42 -12.28 -13.79
CA PRO A 68 22.91 -12.10 -12.43
C PRO A 68 23.51 -13.41 -11.90
N THR A 69 24.71 -13.31 -11.34
CA THR A 69 25.38 -14.44 -10.66
C THR A 69 25.05 -14.41 -9.18
N LEU A 70 24.50 -15.49 -8.65
CA LEU A 70 24.18 -15.63 -7.23
C LEU A 70 25.22 -16.51 -6.54
N THR A 71 25.61 -16.11 -5.33
CA THR A 71 26.50 -16.89 -4.46
C THR A 71 25.81 -17.07 -3.12
N LEU A 72 26.15 -18.15 -2.42
CA LEU A 72 25.62 -18.40 -1.08
C LEU A 72 26.42 -17.59 -0.06
N GLU A 73 25.72 -16.97 0.88
CA GLU A 73 26.35 -16.33 2.03
C GLU A 73 26.87 -17.36 3.04
N THR A 74 26.24 -18.53 3.10
CA THR A 74 26.61 -19.64 4.01
C THR A 74 27.60 -20.58 3.35
N GLY A 75 28.54 -21.13 4.12
CA GLY A 75 29.50 -22.15 3.69
C GLY A 75 28.90 -23.56 3.53
N ASP A 76 27.63 -23.66 3.15
CA ASP A 76 26.97 -24.94 2.91
C ASP A 76 27.60 -25.64 1.68
N PRO A 77 27.68 -26.98 1.65
CA PRO A 77 28.31 -27.72 0.56
C PRO A 77 27.41 -27.76 -0.68
N VAL A 78 27.37 -26.66 -1.43
CA VAL A 78 26.61 -26.51 -2.67
C VAL A 78 27.56 -26.40 -3.87
N GLU A 79 27.36 -27.25 -4.86
CA GLU A 79 28.21 -27.32 -6.07
C GLU A 79 28.02 -26.11 -7.00
N ALA A 80 26.77 -25.69 -7.22
CA ALA A 80 26.46 -24.53 -8.05
C ALA A 80 25.08 -23.93 -7.73
N VAL A 81 24.96 -22.61 -7.87
CA VAL A 81 23.68 -21.90 -7.87
C VAL A 81 23.43 -21.41 -9.30
N ARG A 82 22.28 -21.80 -9.87
CA ARG A 82 21.90 -21.43 -11.24
C ARG A 82 20.50 -20.85 -11.26
N LEU A 83 20.33 -19.73 -11.97
CA LEU A 83 19.03 -19.15 -12.24
C LEU A 83 18.38 -19.89 -13.41
N ILE A 84 17.28 -20.59 -13.15
CA ILE A 84 16.56 -21.37 -14.18
C ILE A 84 15.79 -20.44 -15.13
N GLY A 85 15.36 -19.30 -14.62
CA GLY A 85 14.61 -18.28 -15.34
C GLY A 85 13.75 -17.46 -14.39
N ALA A 86 13.40 -16.25 -14.80
CA ALA A 86 12.51 -15.39 -14.02
C ALA A 86 11.04 -15.80 -14.24
N LEU A 87 10.32 -16.14 -13.17
CA LEU A 87 8.88 -16.41 -13.23
C LEU A 87 8.07 -15.18 -13.66
N ARG A 88 8.59 -13.99 -13.37
CA ARG A 88 8.10 -12.69 -13.83
C ARG A 88 9.28 -11.79 -14.16
N PRO A 89 9.16 -10.89 -15.16
CA PRO A 89 10.20 -9.93 -15.43
C PRO A 89 10.47 -9.08 -14.18
N PRO A 90 11.74 -8.76 -13.89
CA PRO A 90 12.10 -7.81 -12.84
C PRO A 90 11.31 -6.51 -13.00
N GLN A 91 10.78 -6.00 -11.88
CA GLN A 91 9.95 -4.79 -11.89
C GLN A 91 10.79 -3.59 -11.47
N PRO A 92 10.47 -2.38 -11.99
CA PRO A 92 11.01 -1.12 -11.49
C PRO A 92 10.90 -1.03 -9.97
N ALA A 93 11.98 -0.60 -9.34
CA ALA A 93 11.99 -0.32 -7.92
C ALA A 93 10.98 0.79 -7.62
N ILE A 94 10.16 0.54 -6.62
CA ILE A 94 9.17 1.49 -6.14
C ILE A 94 9.90 2.50 -5.25
N PRO A 95 9.79 3.81 -5.52
CA PRO A 95 10.38 4.82 -4.66
C PRO A 95 9.94 4.64 -3.21
N ALA A 96 10.91 4.63 -2.30
CA ALA A 96 10.62 4.62 -0.87
C ALA A 96 10.13 6.01 -0.41
N ALA A 97 10.57 7.06 -1.12
CA ALA A 97 10.01 8.39 -0.97
C ALA A 97 8.53 8.40 -1.40
N LEU A 98 7.71 9.08 -0.61
CA LEU A 98 6.28 9.25 -0.85
C LEU A 98 6.05 9.98 -2.20
N PRO A 99 4.99 9.64 -2.97
CA PRO A 99 4.69 10.28 -4.24
C PRO A 99 4.62 11.81 -4.07
N ALA A 100 5.25 12.53 -4.99
CA ALA A 100 5.22 13.98 -5.00
C ALA A 100 3.83 14.45 -5.44
N GLY A 101 3.13 15.21 -4.59
CA GLY A 101 2.08 16.11 -5.05
C GLY A 101 2.66 17.22 -5.93
N ALA A 102 1.78 18.04 -6.51
CA ALA A 102 2.14 19.18 -7.36
C ALA A 102 3.21 20.10 -6.72
N GLU A 103 4.03 20.74 -7.57
CA GLU A 103 5.12 21.62 -7.14
C GLU A 103 4.62 22.71 -6.16
N GLY A 104 5.13 22.72 -4.93
CA GLY A 104 4.99 23.85 -4.00
C GLY A 104 4.52 23.57 -2.57
N GLU A 105 4.03 22.38 -2.23
CA GLU A 105 3.53 22.08 -0.87
C GLU A 105 4.47 21.19 -0.05
N SER A 106 4.47 21.34 1.28
CA SER A 106 5.24 20.51 2.22
C SER A 106 4.93 19.03 2.05
N ARG A 107 5.80 18.36 1.29
CA ARG A 107 5.68 17.03 0.66
C ARG A 107 5.36 15.87 1.60
N ALA A 108 5.73 15.98 2.88
CA ALA A 108 5.58 14.91 3.86
C ALA A 108 4.31 15.07 4.71
N ASP A 109 3.91 16.32 5.00
CA ASP A 109 2.88 16.60 6.00
C ASP A 109 1.49 16.22 5.49
N ASN A 110 1.13 16.59 4.24
CA ASN A 110 -0.20 16.30 3.71
C ASN A 110 -0.47 14.80 3.61
N LEU A 111 0.48 14.01 3.07
CA LEU A 111 0.32 12.56 2.95
C LEU A 111 0.42 11.85 4.30
N ALA A 112 1.32 12.27 5.19
CA ALA A 112 1.35 11.76 6.56
C ALA A 112 0.01 12.02 7.27
N TRP A 113 -0.57 13.21 7.10
CA TRP A 113 -1.91 13.53 7.61
C TRP A 113 -3.01 12.72 6.93
N ARG A 114 -2.94 12.43 5.62
CA ARG A 114 -3.88 11.51 4.96
C ARG A 114 -3.77 10.07 5.49
N LEU A 115 -2.56 9.59 5.77
CA LEU A 115 -2.33 8.29 6.41
C LEU A 115 -2.83 8.27 7.86
N VAL A 116 -2.62 9.35 8.62
CA VAL A 116 -3.17 9.50 9.97
C VAL A 116 -4.70 9.55 9.91
N ALA A 117 -5.27 10.29 8.97
CA ALA A 117 -6.72 10.35 8.74
C ALA A 117 -7.28 8.96 8.38
N GLN A 118 -6.54 8.15 7.61
CA GLN A 118 -6.90 6.77 7.33
C GLN A 118 -7.01 5.93 8.61
N LEU A 119 -6.11 6.09 9.58
CA LEU A 119 -6.15 5.34 10.84
C LEU A 119 -7.40 5.66 11.68
N GLY A 120 -7.88 6.90 11.61
CA GLY A 120 -9.11 7.34 12.27
C GLY A 120 -10.38 7.06 11.47
N LEU A 121 -10.27 6.60 10.23
CA LEU A 121 -11.39 6.53 9.29
C LEU A 121 -12.32 5.37 9.64
N ASN A 122 -13.59 5.71 9.87
CA ASN A 122 -14.63 4.71 9.98
C ASN A 122 -15.05 4.26 8.57
N PHE A 123 -14.54 3.11 8.13
CA PHE A 123 -14.81 2.56 6.80
C PHE A 123 -16.31 2.38 6.50
N LEU A 124 -17.16 2.23 7.53
CA LEU A 124 -18.61 2.19 7.37
C LEU A 124 -19.20 3.54 6.94
N SER A 125 -18.51 4.66 7.19
CA SER A 125 -18.90 5.99 6.71
C SER A 125 -18.53 6.23 5.25
N LEU A 126 -17.65 5.41 4.64
CA LEU A 126 -17.26 5.54 3.23
C LEU A 126 -18.42 5.15 2.29
N ALA A 127 -19.25 4.21 2.73
CA ALA A 127 -20.35 3.67 1.95
C ALA A 127 -21.70 4.33 2.27
N LYS A 128 -21.70 5.41 3.07
CA LYS A 128 -22.91 6.14 3.44
C LYS A 128 -23.43 6.93 2.23
N GLU A 129 -24.74 6.89 2.01
CA GLU A 129 -25.41 7.58 0.90
C GLU A 129 -24.95 9.05 0.78
N GLY A 130 -24.62 9.45 -0.45
CA GLY A 130 -24.27 10.83 -0.81
C GLY A 130 -22.77 11.14 -0.89
N ARG A 131 -21.86 10.28 -0.40
CA ARG A 131 -20.40 10.53 -0.51
C ARG A 131 -19.73 9.92 -1.74
N GLY A 132 -20.41 9.01 -2.44
CA GLY A 132 -19.85 8.36 -3.63
C GLY A 132 -18.65 7.46 -3.34
N VAL A 133 -17.89 7.12 -4.39
CA VAL A 133 -16.72 6.24 -4.30
C VAL A 133 -15.42 7.00 -4.00
N ASP A 134 -15.41 8.32 -4.17
CA ASP A 134 -14.23 9.19 -4.05
C ASP A 134 -13.48 9.01 -2.72
N PRO A 135 -14.13 8.87 -1.55
CA PRO A 135 -13.41 8.63 -0.31
C PRO A 135 -12.66 7.28 -0.28
N LEU A 136 -13.18 6.26 -0.96
CA LEU A 136 -12.51 4.97 -1.10
C LEU A 136 -11.34 5.07 -2.08
N HIS A 137 -11.51 5.75 -3.21
CA HIS A 137 -10.42 6.02 -4.15
C HIS A 137 -9.30 6.80 -3.48
N ALA A 138 -9.61 7.92 -2.84
CA ALA A 138 -8.63 8.76 -2.15
C ALA A 138 -7.83 8.00 -1.07
N LEU A 139 -8.41 6.96 -0.48
CA LEU A 139 -7.73 6.06 0.46
C LEU A 139 -6.84 5.05 -0.27
N LEU A 140 -7.37 4.38 -1.29
CA LEU A 140 -6.64 3.36 -2.03
C LEU A 140 -5.52 3.95 -2.89
N ASP A 141 -5.67 5.17 -3.37
CA ASP A 141 -4.66 5.92 -4.13
C ASP A 141 -3.41 6.22 -3.30
N LEU A 142 -3.52 6.27 -1.97
CA LEU A 142 -2.35 6.34 -1.07
C LEU A 142 -1.37 5.16 -1.28
N TYR A 143 -1.90 4.04 -1.77
CA TYR A 143 -1.16 2.81 -2.04
C TYR A 143 -0.91 2.60 -3.53
N ALA A 144 -1.89 2.95 -4.37
CA ALA A 144 -1.82 2.73 -5.81
C ALA A 144 -0.94 3.75 -6.55
N ASP A 145 -0.80 4.98 -6.05
CA ASP A 145 -0.01 6.05 -6.67
C ASP A 145 1.51 5.91 -6.45
N ARG A 146 1.99 4.72 -6.09
CA ARG A 146 3.42 4.44 -5.87
C ARG A 146 4.16 3.97 -7.12
N GLY A 147 3.57 4.20 -8.31
CA GLY A 147 4.22 3.92 -9.59
C GLY A 147 3.79 2.62 -10.30
N ASP A 148 2.79 1.88 -9.79
CA ASP A 148 2.18 0.76 -10.52
C ASP A 148 0.84 1.20 -11.17
N PRO A 149 0.81 1.44 -12.49
CA PRO A 149 -0.42 1.84 -13.17
C PRO A 149 -1.49 0.74 -13.18
N GLY A 150 -1.09 -0.52 -12.99
CA GLY A 150 -2.01 -1.64 -12.80
C GLY A 150 -2.79 -1.51 -11.49
N LEU A 151 -2.14 -1.11 -10.40
CA LEU A 151 -2.82 -0.89 -9.13
C LEU A 151 -3.81 0.28 -9.22
N ALA A 152 -3.43 1.39 -9.84
CA ALA A 152 -4.32 2.53 -10.04
C ALA A 152 -5.59 2.12 -10.82
N ARG A 153 -5.44 1.33 -11.90
CA ARG A 153 -6.59 0.79 -12.65
C ARG A 153 -7.50 -0.07 -11.79
N ASN A 154 -6.95 -0.93 -10.93
CA ASN A 154 -7.76 -1.73 -10.00
C ASN A 154 -8.60 -0.84 -9.08
N VAL A 155 -8.01 0.22 -8.52
CA VAL A 155 -8.74 1.17 -7.65
C VAL A 155 -9.89 1.83 -8.38
N HIS A 156 -9.61 2.38 -9.57
CA HIS A 156 -10.59 3.10 -10.38
C HIS A 156 -11.65 2.18 -11.03
N SER A 157 -11.42 0.86 -11.05
CA SER A 157 -12.44 -0.11 -11.49
C SER A 157 -13.66 -0.15 -10.56
N ILE A 158 -13.52 0.24 -9.30
CA ILE A 158 -14.66 0.37 -8.39
C ILE A 158 -15.32 1.71 -8.70
N VAL A 159 -16.48 1.69 -9.33
CA VAL A 159 -17.16 2.94 -9.76
C VAL A 159 -18.20 3.41 -8.76
N ARG A 160 -18.66 2.52 -7.87
CA ARG A 160 -19.67 2.84 -6.87
C ARG A 160 -19.53 1.92 -5.66
N ILE A 161 -19.85 2.48 -4.49
CA ILE A 161 -19.98 1.75 -3.23
C ILE A 161 -21.31 2.12 -2.59
N ASP A 162 -22.08 1.12 -2.17
CA ASP A 162 -23.30 1.31 -1.40
C ASP A 162 -23.18 0.57 -0.07
N SER A 163 -23.83 1.07 0.97
CA SER A 163 -24.05 0.30 2.20
C SER A 163 -25.47 0.37 2.69
N ARG A 164 -25.92 -0.72 3.30
CA ARG A 164 -27.20 -0.78 3.99
C ARG A 164 -27.10 -1.60 5.27
N PRO A 165 -27.83 -1.22 6.32
CA PRO A 165 -27.98 -2.06 7.50
C PRO A 165 -28.75 -3.33 7.13
N VAL A 166 -28.29 -4.48 7.63
CA VAL A 166 -28.96 -5.79 7.43
C VAL A 166 -29.03 -6.51 8.76
N ILE A 167 -30.14 -7.21 9.00
CA ILE A 167 -30.30 -8.11 10.14
C ILE A 167 -30.36 -9.52 9.57
N GLU A 168 -29.50 -10.41 10.05
CA GLU A 168 -29.45 -11.77 9.54
C GLU A 168 -29.05 -12.79 10.61
N ARG A 169 -29.44 -14.04 10.37
CA ARG A 169 -29.05 -15.17 11.19
C ARG A 169 -27.54 -15.37 11.11
N LEU A 170 -26.89 -15.34 12.26
CA LEU A 170 -25.48 -15.65 12.39
C LEU A 170 -25.27 -17.17 12.29
N GLN A 171 -24.30 -17.59 11.50
CA GLN A 171 -23.88 -19.00 11.40
C GLN A 171 -22.85 -19.29 12.50
N ILE A 172 -23.31 -19.22 13.75
CA ILE A 172 -22.52 -19.55 14.95
C ILE A 172 -23.16 -20.79 15.58
N ASP A 173 -22.34 -21.66 16.14
CA ASP A 173 -22.82 -22.84 16.86
C ASP A 173 -23.67 -22.42 18.07
N GLY A 174 -24.83 -23.06 18.23
CA GLY A 174 -25.76 -22.80 19.33
C GLY A 174 -27.15 -22.35 18.88
N PRO A 175 -27.90 -21.62 19.73
CA PRO A 175 -29.27 -21.21 19.43
C PRO A 175 -29.33 -20.23 18.24
N MET A 176 -30.50 -20.12 17.62
CA MET A 176 -30.69 -19.23 16.47
C MET A 176 -30.52 -17.77 16.90
N CYS A 177 -29.38 -17.17 16.56
CA CYS A 177 -29.06 -15.78 16.85
C CYS A 177 -29.16 -14.90 15.60
N PHE A 178 -29.83 -13.76 15.72
CA PHE A 178 -29.82 -12.72 14.70
C PHE A 178 -28.82 -11.63 15.09
N GLY A 179 -27.93 -11.29 14.16
CA GLY A 179 -26.99 -10.18 14.31
C GLY A 179 -27.48 -8.96 13.54
N ARG A 180 -27.06 -7.77 13.98
CA ARG A 180 -27.10 -6.57 13.15
C ARG A 180 -25.76 -6.44 12.45
N GLY A 181 -25.80 -6.21 11.15
CA GLY A 181 -24.61 -6.02 10.34
C GLY A 181 -24.78 -4.93 9.29
N THR A 182 -23.74 -4.74 8.51
CA THR A 182 -23.74 -3.85 7.35
C THR A 182 -23.39 -4.66 6.12
N GLU A 183 -24.26 -4.57 5.10
CA GLU A 183 -23.94 -5.06 3.77
C GLU A 183 -23.31 -3.92 2.98
N VAL A 184 -22.14 -4.17 2.39
CA VAL A 184 -21.40 -3.26 1.52
C VAL A 184 -21.39 -3.84 0.12
N THR A 185 -21.91 -3.10 -0.85
CA THR A 185 -21.94 -3.50 -2.26
C THR A 185 -20.92 -2.68 -3.03
N LEU A 186 -19.97 -3.37 -3.66
CA LEU A 186 -18.94 -2.79 -4.53
C LEU A 186 -19.32 -3.01 -5.98
N HIS A 187 -19.49 -1.94 -6.75
CA HIS A 187 -19.75 -2.03 -8.19
C HIS A 187 -18.42 -1.94 -8.93
N VAL A 188 -18.08 -3.01 -9.66
CA VAL A 188 -16.82 -3.13 -10.38
C VAL A 188 -17.09 -3.08 -11.88
N ASP A 189 -16.49 -2.10 -12.55
CA ASP A 189 -16.38 -2.07 -14.00
C ASP A 189 -15.18 -2.91 -14.46
N GLN A 190 -15.49 -3.98 -15.17
CA GLN A 190 -14.50 -4.92 -15.68
C GLN A 190 -13.76 -4.36 -16.92
N SER A 191 -14.25 -3.29 -17.56
CA SER A 191 -13.64 -2.73 -18.77
C SER A 191 -12.21 -2.23 -18.53
N VAL A 192 -11.99 -1.68 -17.33
CA VAL A 192 -10.75 -1.03 -16.91
C VAL A 192 -9.68 -2.05 -16.50
N LEU A 193 -10.08 -3.30 -16.25
CA LEU A 193 -9.23 -4.31 -15.61
C LEU A 193 -8.33 -5.10 -16.58
N ALA A 194 -8.46 -4.95 -17.90
CA ALA A 194 -7.49 -5.43 -18.92
C ALA A 194 -6.83 -6.82 -18.64
N GLY A 195 -7.60 -7.84 -18.24
CA GLY A 195 -7.09 -9.20 -17.96
C GLY A 195 -6.57 -9.44 -16.54
N GLN A 196 -6.68 -8.45 -15.65
CA GLN A 196 -6.42 -8.59 -14.22
C GLN A 196 -7.62 -9.21 -13.49
N SER A 197 -7.41 -9.59 -12.23
CA SER A 197 -8.46 -10.24 -11.44
C SER A 197 -9.59 -9.28 -11.11
N THR A 198 -10.82 -9.62 -11.53
CA THR A 198 -12.03 -8.84 -11.30
C THR A 198 -12.56 -8.89 -9.87
N LEU A 199 -12.10 -9.87 -9.07
CA LEU A 199 -12.61 -10.14 -7.73
C LEU A 199 -11.55 -10.02 -6.63
N LEU A 200 -10.26 -9.91 -6.98
CA LEU A 200 -9.19 -9.87 -5.97
C LEU A 200 -9.30 -8.63 -5.07
N LEU A 201 -9.47 -7.45 -5.67
CA LEU A 201 -9.57 -6.21 -4.88
C LEU A 201 -10.79 -6.25 -3.97
N SER A 202 -11.95 -6.71 -4.47
CA SER A 202 -13.16 -6.79 -3.64
C SER A 202 -13.04 -7.84 -2.54
N ALA A 203 -12.35 -8.96 -2.77
CA ALA A 203 -12.03 -9.94 -1.73
C ALA A 203 -11.14 -9.34 -0.62
N LEU A 204 -10.12 -8.56 -1.01
CA LEU A 204 -9.25 -7.86 -0.07
C LEU A 204 -10.01 -6.83 0.75
N LEU A 205 -10.87 -6.04 0.08
CA LEU A 205 -11.74 -5.07 0.74
C LEU A 205 -12.73 -5.73 1.69
N ALA A 206 -13.30 -6.88 1.33
CA ALA A 206 -14.18 -7.64 2.23
C ALA A 206 -13.48 -8.00 3.56
N ARG A 207 -12.21 -8.46 3.47
CA ARG A 207 -11.39 -8.73 4.66
C ARG A 207 -11.02 -7.47 5.43
N LEU A 208 -10.77 -6.36 4.73
CA LEU A 208 -10.49 -5.08 5.36
C LEU A 208 -11.71 -4.56 6.13
N PHE A 209 -12.90 -4.54 5.51
CA PHE A 209 -14.13 -4.07 6.16
C PHE A 209 -14.48 -4.91 7.39
N ALA A 210 -14.27 -6.22 7.35
CA ALA A 210 -14.46 -7.09 8.51
C ALA A 210 -13.54 -6.71 9.70
N ARG A 211 -12.31 -6.27 9.45
CA ARG A 211 -11.40 -5.78 10.52
C ARG A 211 -11.87 -4.46 11.15
N HIS A 212 -12.61 -3.65 10.41
CA HIS A 212 -13.12 -2.37 10.90
C HIS A 212 -14.51 -2.47 11.53
N ALA A 213 -15.20 -3.60 11.35
CA ALA A 213 -16.47 -3.88 12.01
C ALA A 213 -16.29 -4.12 13.51
N GLY A 214 -17.19 -3.56 14.32
CA GLY A 214 -17.21 -3.78 15.77
C GLY A 214 -17.51 -5.24 16.12
N ILE A 215 -17.01 -5.70 17.27
CA ILE A 215 -17.16 -7.09 17.74
C ILE A 215 -18.62 -7.60 17.81
N ASN A 216 -19.57 -6.70 18.03
CA ASN A 216 -21.00 -7.01 18.15
C ASN A 216 -21.76 -6.92 16.82
N GLY A 217 -21.05 -6.78 15.69
CA GLY A 217 -21.66 -6.71 14.36
C GLY A 217 -20.96 -7.62 13.37
N PHE A 218 -21.60 -7.82 12.22
CA PHE A 218 -20.99 -8.48 11.08
C PHE A 218 -20.94 -7.55 9.87
N VAL A 219 -20.02 -7.82 8.96
CA VAL A 219 -20.01 -7.21 7.63
C VAL A 219 -20.19 -8.28 6.59
N ARG A 220 -21.03 -7.96 5.60
CA ARG A 220 -21.13 -8.70 4.36
C ARG A 220 -20.68 -7.80 3.23
N THR A 221 -19.84 -8.33 2.35
CA THR A 221 -19.48 -7.63 1.12
C THR A 221 -20.09 -8.36 -0.06
N ARG A 222 -20.64 -7.61 -1.01
CA ARG A 222 -21.09 -8.12 -2.30
C ARG A 222 -20.36 -7.36 -3.40
N THR A 223 -20.02 -8.06 -4.47
CA THR A 223 -19.43 -7.45 -5.66
C THR A 223 -20.41 -7.56 -6.81
N ARG A 224 -20.83 -6.41 -7.33
CA ARG A 224 -21.66 -6.32 -8.53
C ARG A 224 -20.77 -6.06 -9.74
N LEU A 225 -20.71 -7.03 -10.63
CA LEU A 225 -19.95 -6.96 -11.87
C LEU A 225 -20.81 -6.28 -12.95
N LEU A 226 -20.48 -5.06 -13.35
CA LEU A 226 -21.38 -4.24 -14.18
C LEU A 226 -21.63 -4.83 -15.59
N GLN A 227 -20.57 -5.34 -16.22
CA GLN A 227 -20.68 -5.93 -17.57
C GLN A 227 -21.39 -7.28 -17.59
N LYS A 228 -21.15 -8.12 -16.58
CA LYS A 228 -21.76 -9.45 -16.47
C LYS A 228 -23.13 -9.42 -15.81
N GLN A 229 -23.49 -8.30 -15.18
CA GLN A 229 -24.68 -8.14 -14.33
C GLN A 229 -24.82 -9.23 -13.27
N GLU A 230 -23.68 -9.66 -12.72
CA GLU A 230 -23.58 -10.74 -11.74
C GLU A 230 -23.23 -10.18 -10.36
N ASP A 231 -23.93 -10.67 -9.34
CA ASP A 231 -23.65 -10.35 -7.94
C ASP A 231 -22.89 -11.52 -7.31
N VAL A 232 -21.63 -11.28 -6.95
CA VAL A 232 -20.75 -12.24 -6.27
C VAL A 232 -20.73 -11.95 -4.76
N PRO A 233 -21.33 -12.82 -3.93
CA PRO A 233 -21.30 -12.63 -2.48
C PRO A 233 -19.98 -13.09 -1.88
N TRP A 234 -19.43 -12.30 -0.95
CA TRP A 234 -18.33 -12.72 -0.09
C TRP A 234 -18.88 -13.31 1.22
N PRO A 235 -18.15 -14.25 1.87
CA PRO A 235 -18.56 -14.80 3.15
C PRO A 235 -18.84 -13.72 4.19
N MET A 236 -19.95 -13.87 4.92
CA MET A 236 -20.26 -13.01 6.05
C MET A 236 -19.16 -13.19 7.10
N THR A 237 -18.55 -12.07 7.51
CA THR A 237 -17.45 -12.10 8.49
C THR A 237 -17.86 -11.30 9.73
N PRO A 238 -17.82 -11.91 10.94
CA PRO A 238 -18.01 -11.17 12.18
C PRO A 238 -16.92 -10.12 12.35
N GLY A 239 -17.24 -9.02 13.04
CA GLY A 239 -16.27 -7.97 13.31
C GLY A 239 -15.22 -8.40 14.31
N ASN A 240 -13.96 -8.03 14.05
CA ASN A 240 -12.83 -8.41 14.91
C ASN A 240 -12.27 -7.23 15.72
N ARG A 241 -12.96 -6.08 15.73
CA ARG A 241 -12.53 -4.91 16.51
C ARG A 241 -13.07 -4.99 17.94
N TYR A 242 -12.17 -5.24 18.88
CA TYR A 242 -12.47 -5.17 20.31
C TYR A 242 -12.97 -3.76 20.70
N LEU A 243 -13.98 -3.71 21.57
CA LEU A 243 -14.41 -2.48 22.22
C LEU A 243 -13.31 -2.08 23.22
N ILE A 244 -12.69 -0.92 23.01
CA ILE A 244 -11.78 -0.27 23.96
C ILE A 244 -12.58 0.83 24.65
#